data_AF-A0A4R5MES5-F1
#
_entry.id   AF-A0A4R5MES5-F1
#
_cell.length_a   1.000
_cell.length_b   1.000
_cell.length_c   1.000
_cell.angle_alpha   90.00
_cell.angle_beta   90.00
_cell.angle_gamma   90.00
#
_symmetry.space_group_name_H-M   'P 1'
#
loop_
_entity.id
_entity.type
_entity.pdbx_description
1 polymer ?
#
loop_
_entity_poly.entity_id
_entity_poly.type
_entity_poly.pdbx_seq_one_letter_code
_entity_poly.pdbx_strand_id
1 'polypeptide(L)'
;MNRRTFLHATGGALAAAACAARAATRPLDALQSTQPLPMPGPVRMAVYDPALARGRALARAAARMSVPAFAVGEDFGNDIGMLWHAQFARRFETRADTPVVALCALRASDRFVLERLAAPHRCIVLDVPQT
;
A
#
# COMPACT_ATOMS: atom_id res chain seq x y z
N MET A 1 -19.90 20.75 27.81
CA MET A 1 -18.50 20.26 27.71
C MET A 1 -18.06 20.34 26.25
N ASN A 2 -16.95 21.03 25.98
CA ASN A 2 -16.45 21.38 24.65
C ASN A 2 -15.21 20.54 24.31
N ARG A 3 -15.19 19.88 23.15
CA ARG A 3 -14.23 18.83 22.71
C ARG A 3 -12.89 19.33 22.12
N ARG A 4 -12.49 20.58 22.40
CA ARG A 4 -11.37 21.27 21.69
C ARG A 4 -10.08 21.42 22.51
N THR A 5 -9.97 20.78 23.67
CA THR A 5 -8.86 21.03 24.63
C THR A 5 -7.88 19.87 24.81
N PHE A 6 -7.88 18.85 23.94
CA PHE A 6 -7.08 17.62 24.17
C PHE A 6 -5.78 17.50 23.34
N LEU A 7 -5.35 18.55 22.65
CA LEU A 7 -4.05 18.59 21.99
C LEU A 7 -3.26 19.74 22.58
N HIS A 8 -2.45 19.47 23.62
CA HIS A 8 -1.22 20.18 23.99
C HIS A 8 -0.78 19.75 25.41
N ALA A 9 -0.15 18.57 25.52
CA ALA A 9 0.73 18.15 26.62
C ALA A 9 0.92 16.64 26.43
N THR A 10 2.01 16.16 25.84
CA THR A 10 3.17 15.59 26.53
C THR A 10 3.96 14.90 25.40
N GLY A 11 5.28 14.95 25.22
CA GLY A 11 6.39 15.51 25.97
C GLY A 11 7.61 15.49 25.02
N GLY A 12 8.52 16.43 25.22
CA GLY A 12 9.67 16.64 24.34
C GLY A 12 10.86 15.70 24.59
N ALA A 13 11.64 15.57 23.52
CA ALA A 13 13.11 15.52 23.42
C ALA A 13 13.91 14.44 24.18
N LEU A 14 14.73 13.69 23.42
CA LEU A 14 16.17 13.52 23.67
C LEU A 14 16.92 12.97 22.43
N ALA A 15 17.94 13.74 22.02
CA ALA A 15 19.22 13.42 21.32
C ALA A 15 19.24 12.43 20.13
N ALA A 16 19.55 12.83 18.89
CA ALA A 16 20.87 13.24 18.35
C ALA A 16 21.91 12.09 18.23
N ALA A 17 22.11 11.59 17.01
CA ALA A 17 23.37 10.99 16.57
C ALA A 17 23.65 11.43 15.14
N ALA A 18 24.75 12.17 14.99
CA ALA A 18 25.25 12.72 13.75
C ALA A 18 26.05 11.68 12.95
N CYS A 19 25.92 11.70 11.63
CA CYS A 19 27.00 11.33 10.72
C CYS A 19 27.16 12.45 9.71
N ALA A 20 28.12 13.33 10.00
CA ALA A 20 28.64 14.30 9.06
C ALA A 20 29.57 13.58 8.08
N ALA A 21 29.22 13.59 6.80
CA ALA A 21 30.20 13.49 5.72
C ALA A 21 30.16 14.82 4.96
N ARG A 22 31.24 15.58 5.09
CA ARG A 22 31.36 16.98 4.69
C ARG A 22 31.91 17.07 3.26
N ALA A 23 31.14 17.79 2.44
CA ALA A 23 31.52 18.69 1.35
C ALA A 23 32.43 18.19 0.21
N ALA A 24 31.87 18.20 -1.01
CA ALA A 24 32.56 18.76 -2.17
C ALA A 24 31.62 19.76 -2.84
N THR A 25 31.94 21.04 -2.67
CA THR A 25 31.37 22.16 -3.44
C THR A 25 31.64 21.92 -4.92
N ARG A 26 30.58 21.86 -5.74
CA ARG A 26 30.68 22.07 -7.18
C ARG A 26 29.79 23.26 -7.57
N PRO A 27 30.26 24.09 -8.51
CA PRO A 27 29.70 25.41 -8.75
C PRO A 27 28.27 25.29 -9.28
N LEU A 28 27.44 26.27 -8.91
CA LEU A 28 26.26 26.61 -9.70
C LEU A 28 26.76 26.96 -11.10
N ASP A 29 26.56 26.05 -12.08
CA ASP A 29 26.33 26.45 -13.46
C ASP A 29 25.69 25.31 -14.27
N ALA A 30 24.58 25.67 -14.90
CA ALA A 30 24.04 25.13 -16.14
C ALA A 30 24.05 23.60 -16.35
N LEU A 31 22.93 22.96 -16.03
CA LEU A 31 21.92 22.66 -17.05
C LEU A 31 20.63 22.33 -16.30
N GLN A 32 19.57 23.09 -16.58
CA GLN A 32 18.21 22.70 -16.26
C GLN A 32 17.99 21.28 -16.79
N SER A 33 18.11 20.30 -15.91
CA SER A 33 17.66 18.97 -16.17
C SER A 33 16.14 19.05 -16.17
N THR A 34 15.55 19.29 -17.34
CA THR A 34 14.15 19.05 -17.64
C THR A 34 13.87 17.55 -17.69
N GLN A 35 14.40 16.79 -16.73
CA GLN A 35 13.97 15.43 -16.50
C GLN A 35 12.55 15.55 -15.92
N PRO A 36 11.54 14.98 -16.58
CA PRO A 36 10.22 14.87 -15.98
C PRO A 36 10.39 14.21 -14.62
N LEU A 37 9.77 14.78 -13.57
CA LEU A 37 9.64 14.09 -12.29
C LEU A 37 9.18 12.64 -12.57
N PRO A 38 9.85 11.61 -12.01
CA PRO A 38 9.45 10.24 -12.26
C PRO A 38 7.97 10.10 -11.90
N MET A 39 7.15 9.80 -12.91
CA MET A 39 5.73 9.56 -12.71
C MET A 39 5.59 8.45 -11.66
N PRO A 40 4.78 8.64 -10.60
CA PRO A 40 4.63 7.62 -9.57
C PRO A 40 4.16 6.33 -10.23
N GLY A 41 4.97 5.28 -10.08
CA GLY A 41 4.64 3.95 -10.59
C GLY A 41 3.37 3.40 -9.93
N PRO A 42 2.77 2.33 -10.50
CA PRO A 42 1.56 1.74 -9.95
C PRO A 42 1.78 1.31 -8.50
N VAL A 43 0.80 1.60 -7.63
CA VAL A 43 0.86 1.14 -6.24
C VAL A 43 0.49 -0.34 -6.20
N ARG A 44 1.31 -1.15 -5.54
CA ARG A 44 1.07 -2.59 -5.41
C ARG A 44 0.52 -2.92 -4.03
N MET A 45 -0.37 -3.89 -3.98
CA MET A 45 -0.81 -4.53 -2.75
C MET A 45 -1.03 -6.03 -2.97
N ALA A 46 -0.92 -6.81 -1.91
CA ALA A 46 -1.23 -8.23 -1.90
C ALA A 46 -2.53 -8.49 -1.14
N VAL A 47 -3.42 -9.29 -1.71
CA VAL A 47 -4.67 -9.73 -1.08
C VAL A 47 -4.69 -11.25 -1.09
N TYR A 48 -4.84 -11.90 0.06
CA TYR A 48 -4.64 -13.34 0.14
C TYR A 48 -5.60 -14.02 1.11
N ASP A 49 -5.93 -15.28 0.82
CA ASP A 49 -6.63 -16.17 1.74
C ASP A 49 -5.57 -16.98 2.52
N PRO A 50 -5.44 -16.81 3.85
CA PRO A 50 -4.45 -17.51 4.66
C PRO A 50 -4.69 -19.03 4.70
N ALA A 51 -5.89 -19.51 4.39
CA ALA A 51 -6.17 -20.95 4.27
C ALA A 51 -5.46 -21.57 3.05
N LEU A 52 -5.20 -20.80 2.00
CA LEU A 52 -4.53 -21.26 0.80
C LEU A 52 -3.00 -21.25 0.98
N ALA A 53 -2.33 -22.35 0.60
CA ALA A 53 -0.86 -22.42 0.63
C ALA A 53 -0.21 -21.31 -0.20
N ARG A 54 -0.77 -21.04 -1.40
CA ARG A 54 -0.38 -19.90 -2.25
C ARG A 54 -0.60 -18.54 -1.58
N GLY A 55 -1.63 -18.40 -0.76
CA GLY A 55 -1.90 -17.16 -0.02
C GLY A 55 -0.81 -16.87 1.00
N ARG A 56 -0.43 -17.90 1.78
CA ARG A 56 0.71 -17.79 2.72
C ARG A 56 2.04 -17.53 2.00
N ALA A 57 2.25 -18.13 0.83
CA ALA A 57 3.44 -17.86 0.01
C ALA A 57 3.48 -16.40 -0.49
N LEU A 58 2.35 -15.90 -0.98
CA LEU A 58 2.20 -14.50 -1.40
C LEU A 58 2.46 -13.54 -0.24
N ALA A 59 1.91 -13.80 0.96
CA ALA A 59 2.13 -12.96 2.13
C ALA A 59 3.63 -12.84 2.48
N ARG A 60 4.38 -13.95 2.44
CA ARG A 60 5.84 -13.95 2.66
C ARG A 60 6.57 -13.17 1.57
N ALA A 61 6.17 -13.33 0.31
CA ALA A 61 6.78 -12.60 -0.79
C ALA A 61 6.52 -11.09 -0.68
N ALA A 62 5.28 -10.70 -0.34
CA ALA A 62 4.91 -9.30 -0.12
C ALA A 62 5.73 -8.68 1.02
N ALA A 63 5.90 -9.40 2.13
CA ALA A 63 6.73 -8.96 3.25
C ALA A 63 8.19 -8.71 2.83
N ARG A 64 8.79 -9.64 2.07
CA ARG A 64 10.16 -9.45 1.54
C ARG A 64 10.29 -8.25 0.60
N MET A 65 9.23 -7.92 -0.13
CA MET A 65 9.20 -6.80 -1.08
C MET A 65 8.69 -5.49 -0.46
N SER A 66 8.39 -5.45 0.83
CA SER A 66 7.73 -4.31 1.50
C SER A 66 6.42 -3.88 0.81
N VAL A 67 5.67 -4.83 0.25
CA VAL A 67 4.35 -4.61 -0.33
C VAL A 67 3.29 -4.81 0.75
N PRO A 68 2.35 -3.86 0.94
CA PRO A 68 1.24 -4.04 1.86
C PRO A 68 0.44 -5.30 1.54
N ALA A 69 0.20 -6.14 2.55
CA ALA A 69 -0.51 -7.40 2.42
C ALA A 69 -1.74 -7.43 3.31
N PHE A 70 -2.85 -7.96 2.80
CA PHE A 70 -4.14 -8.00 3.47
C PHE A 70 -4.72 -9.41 3.41
N ALA A 71 -4.93 -10.02 4.58
CA ALA A 71 -5.55 -11.32 4.70
C ALA A 71 -7.08 -11.19 4.67
N VAL A 72 -7.75 -12.09 3.97
CA VAL A 72 -9.19 -12.34 4.18
C VAL A 72 -9.34 -13.15 5.47
N GLY A 73 -10.26 -12.76 6.35
CA GLY A 73 -10.60 -13.54 7.56
C GLY A 73 -9.97 -13.12 8.89
N GLU A 74 -8.86 -12.36 8.91
CA GLU A 74 -8.19 -12.02 10.18
C GLU A 74 -8.87 -10.85 10.92
N ASP A 75 -9.08 -9.70 10.26
CA ASP A 75 -9.56 -8.47 10.92
C ASP A 75 -10.95 -8.01 10.47
N PHE A 76 -11.40 -8.40 9.27
CA PHE A 76 -12.62 -7.89 8.62
C PHE A 76 -13.63 -8.98 8.31
N GLY A 77 -13.52 -10.13 9.00
CA GLY A 77 -14.33 -11.31 8.74
C GLY A 77 -13.90 -12.07 7.49
N ASN A 78 -14.50 -13.25 7.28
CA ASN A 78 -14.22 -14.15 6.15
C ASN A 78 -14.80 -13.62 4.81
N ASP A 79 -15.03 -12.32 4.69
CA ASP A 79 -15.67 -11.70 3.53
C ASP A 79 -14.77 -10.65 2.88
N ILE A 80 -14.54 -10.83 1.58
CA ILE A 80 -13.77 -9.92 0.74
C ILE A 80 -14.48 -8.57 0.55
N GLY A 81 -15.82 -8.54 0.60
CA GLY A 81 -16.60 -7.31 0.52
C GLY A 81 -16.37 -6.40 1.73
N MET A 82 -16.39 -6.97 2.93
CA MET A 82 -16.04 -6.26 4.16
C MET A 82 -14.61 -5.72 4.14
N LEU A 83 -13.63 -6.54 3.72
CA LEU A 83 -12.25 -6.08 3.56
C LEU A 83 -12.17 -4.89 2.59
N TRP A 84 -12.88 -4.94 1.47
CA TRP A 84 -12.92 -3.86 0.49
C TRP A 84 -13.40 -2.55 1.11
N HIS A 85 -14.57 -2.54 1.75
CA HIS A 85 -15.16 -1.31 2.29
C HIS A 85 -14.40 -0.75 3.48
N ALA A 86 -13.85 -1.62 4.34
CA ALA A 86 -13.12 -1.19 5.52
C ALA A 86 -11.73 -0.64 5.20
N GLN A 87 -11.05 -1.22 4.21
CA GLN A 87 -9.62 -0.98 3.97
C GLN A 87 -9.30 -0.41 2.60
N PHE A 88 -10.02 -0.82 1.55
CA PHE A 88 -9.59 -0.56 0.18
C PHE A 88 -10.29 0.63 -0.45
N ALA A 89 -11.61 0.73 -0.34
CA ALA A 89 -12.42 1.78 -0.98
C ALA A 89 -11.82 3.19 -0.75
N ARG A 90 -11.54 3.54 0.50
CA ARG A 90 -10.94 4.84 0.87
C ARG A 90 -9.53 5.05 0.31
N ARG A 91 -8.74 3.99 0.16
CA ARG A 91 -7.38 4.07 -0.40
C ARG A 91 -7.40 4.30 -1.91
N PHE A 92 -8.45 3.85 -2.60
CA PHE A 92 -8.64 4.11 -4.03
C PHE A 92 -9.19 5.50 -4.29
N GLU A 93 -10.12 6.00 -3.47
CA GLU A 93 -10.64 7.38 -3.56
C GLU A 93 -9.52 8.41 -3.43
N THR A 94 -8.57 8.18 -2.53
CA THR A 94 -7.43 9.09 -2.28
C THR A 94 -6.33 8.98 -3.34
N ARG A 95 -6.42 8.04 -4.28
CA ARG A 95 -5.37 7.73 -5.28
C ARG A 95 -5.90 7.73 -6.71
N ALA A 96 -6.91 8.54 -7.01
CA ALA A 96 -7.60 8.59 -8.31
C ALA A 96 -6.65 8.65 -9.54
N ASP A 97 -5.47 9.24 -9.38
CA ASP A 97 -4.51 9.45 -10.47
C ASP A 97 -3.46 8.33 -10.61
N THR A 98 -3.32 7.44 -9.61
CA THR A 98 -2.30 6.37 -9.65
C THR A 98 -2.96 5.00 -9.76
N PRO A 99 -2.69 4.23 -10.82
CA PRO A 99 -3.22 2.88 -10.95
C PRO A 99 -2.72 2.00 -9.81
N VAL A 100 -3.59 1.12 -9.34
CA VAL A 100 -3.26 0.17 -8.28
C VAL A 100 -3.30 -1.24 -8.84
N VAL A 101 -2.36 -2.08 -8.41
CA VAL A 101 -2.26 -3.48 -8.79
C VAL A 101 -2.45 -4.32 -7.54
N ALA A 102 -3.53 -5.09 -7.51
CA ALA A 102 -3.84 -6.07 -6.48
C ALA A 102 -3.35 -7.45 -6.92
N LEU A 103 -2.25 -7.92 -6.34
CA LEU A 103 -1.77 -9.30 -6.48
C LEU A 103 -2.58 -10.19 -5.55
N CYS A 104 -3.24 -11.20 -6.11
CA CYS A 104 -4.25 -11.97 -5.38
C CYS A 104 -3.89 -13.46 -5.31
N ALA A 105 -4.15 -14.04 -4.15
CA ALA A 105 -4.12 -15.49 -3.93
C ALA A 105 -5.37 -15.87 -3.14
N LEU A 106 -6.52 -15.84 -3.82
CA LEU A 106 -7.87 -15.94 -3.24
C LEU A 106 -8.62 -17.16 -3.78
N ARG A 107 -9.76 -17.51 -3.18
CA ARG A 107 -10.72 -18.44 -3.79
C ARG A 107 -11.34 -17.80 -5.03
N ALA A 108 -11.86 -18.62 -5.95
CA ALA A 108 -12.46 -18.11 -7.19
C ALA A 108 -13.65 -17.17 -6.92
N SER A 109 -14.48 -17.48 -5.91
CA SER A 109 -15.59 -16.63 -5.47
C SER A 109 -15.13 -15.25 -5.03
N ASP A 110 -14.13 -15.20 -4.14
CA ASP A 110 -13.68 -13.96 -3.53
C ASP A 110 -12.96 -13.09 -4.55
N ARG A 111 -12.21 -13.73 -5.45
CA ARG A 111 -11.58 -13.06 -6.60
C ARG A 111 -12.63 -12.42 -7.50
N PHE A 112 -13.69 -13.15 -7.84
CA PHE A 112 -14.77 -12.60 -8.68
C PHE A 112 -15.40 -11.36 -8.05
N VAL A 113 -15.69 -11.40 -6.75
CA VAL A 113 -16.24 -10.25 -6.01
C VAL A 113 -15.24 -9.09 -6.01
N LEU A 114 -13.97 -9.35 -5.72
CA LEU A 114 -12.92 -8.33 -5.74
C LEU A 114 -12.78 -7.67 -7.12
N GLU A 115 -12.82 -8.45 -8.21
CA GLU A 115 -12.77 -7.92 -9.58
C GLU A 115 -13.96 -7.00 -9.87
N ARG A 116 -15.17 -7.34 -9.41
CA ARG A 116 -16.35 -6.47 -9.55
C ARG A 116 -16.23 -5.18 -8.76
N LEU A 117 -15.75 -5.26 -7.51
CA LEU A 117 -15.54 -4.10 -6.67
C LEU A 117 -14.41 -3.21 -7.18
N ALA A 118 -13.37 -3.79 -7.77
CA ALA A 118 -12.20 -3.09 -8.30
C ALA A 118 -12.44 -2.39 -9.64
N ALA A 119 -13.36 -2.90 -10.47
CA ALA A 119 -13.61 -2.42 -11.82
C ALA A 119 -13.84 -0.89 -11.93
N PRO A 120 -14.64 -0.23 -11.06
CA PRO A 120 -14.81 1.21 -11.14
C PRO A 120 -13.63 2.04 -10.61
N HIS A 121 -12.61 1.42 -9.99
CA HIS A 121 -11.56 2.13 -9.22
C HIS A 121 -10.15 2.08 -9.82
N ARG A 122 -10.02 1.82 -11.14
CA ARG A 122 -8.72 1.71 -11.84
C ARG A 122 -7.75 0.74 -11.14
N CYS A 123 -8.30 -0.29 -10.49
CA CYS A 123 -7.56 -1.32 -9.80
C CYS A 123 -7.46 -2.56 -10.69
N ILE A 124 -6.24 -2.95 -11.02
CA ILE A 124 -5.95 -4.15 -11.80
C ILE A 124 -5.78 -5.32 -10.83
N VAL A 125 -6.62 -6.34 -10.97
CA VAL A 125 -6.56 -7.56 -10.16
C VAL A 125 -5.79 -8.63 -10.94
N LEU A 126 -4.69 -9.12 -10.38
CA LEU A 126 -3.85 -10.15 -10.98
C LEU A 126 -3.77 -11.36 -10.05
N ASP A 127 -4.01 -12.56 -10.57
CA ASP A 127 -3.84 -13.80 -9.82
C ASP A 127 -2.37 -14.22 -9.81
N VAL A 128 -1.90 -14.71 -8.67
CA VAL A 128 -0.54 -15.23 -8.56
C VAL A 128 -0.54 -16.68 -9.05
N PRO A 129 0.32 -17.03 -10.02
CA PRO A 129 0.34 -18.36 -10.60
C PRO A 129 0.61 -19.45 -9.55
N GLN A 130 0.05 -20.64 -9.80
CA GLN A 130 0.27 -21.83 -8.99
C GLN A 130 1.62 -22.43 -9.42
N THR A 131 2.67 -22.18 -8.65
CA THR A 131 3.99 -22.81 -8.80
C THR A 131 4.09 -24.06 -7.96
#